data_AF-A0A9P9JLZ2-F1
#
_entry.id   AF-A0A9P9JLZ2-F1
#
_cell.length_a   1.000
_cell.length_b   1.000
_cell.length_c   1.000
_cell.angle_alpha   90.00
_cell.angle_beta   90.00
_cell.angle_gamma   90.00
#
_symmetry.space_group_name_H-M   'P 1'
#
loop_
_entity.id
_entity.type
_entity.pdbx_description
1 polymer ?
#
loop_
_entity_poly.entity_id
_entity_poly.type
_entity_poly.pdbx_seq_one_letter_code
_entity_poly.pdbx_strand_id
1 'polypeptide(L)'
;MQFMSQSMGWADNIILAMAPLGIITIIVSAIRVGGPSWLKALVGRARENVAVAEAELMSSTSNEVCELWNGHDVVRCMGSAPISEFICLAPRGEGGSNACEVKVLSLDDALDKGYLKKHDSLSEIIIVHNQRDAAPNISLNCHNEIWRGELYLAAAFAMALQSAVLLYSGFVAYRLNFLKEDTSIARYAFPCTAVGMLVLVSGLLICSHVVESSTEEDRYRPMQGRAARLVWLQQPKTVSDQIFDSHAIFPRHERSEITTSSRKVKVKVKSSRATRTVLETKAFLGAIASLCGFIVQFVGLRGMHWSVSVAQLGAILTMTAVRALIRRGLAHPPDDKLLAAGFELEWLSLTLLD
;
A
#
# COMPACT_ATOMS: atom_id res chain seq x y z
N MET A 1 -5.88 9.95 -2.37
CA MET A 1 -4.47 9.48 -2.50
C MET A 1 -4.34 8.01 -2.08
N GLN A 2 -5.37 7.19 -2.31
CA GLN A 2 -5.41 5.79 -1.85
C GLN A 2 -4.27 4.92 -2.40
N PHE A 3 -3.68 5.31 -3.53
CA PHE A 3 -2.51 4.65 -4.08
C PHE A 3 -1.28 4.75 -3.15
N MET A 4 -1.01 5.92 -2.55
CA MET A 4 0.16 6.09 -1.69
C MET A 4 0.00 5.43 -0.32
N SER A 5 -1.22 5.42 0.23
CA SER A 5 -1.51 4.72 1.49
C SER A 5 -1.38 3.20 1.38
N GLN A 6 -1.06 2.66 0.20
CA GLN A 6 -0.89 1.23 -0.07
C GLN A 6 0.39 0.96 -0.88
N SER A 7 1.23 1.98 -1.05
CA SER A 7 2.48 1.91 -1.80
C SER A 7 3.55 1.27 -0.92
N MET A 8 4.07 0.11 -1.35
CA MET A 8 5.05 -0.68 -0.61
C MET A 8 6.18 -1.08 -1.56
N GLY A 9 7.31 -0.38 -1.49
CA GLY A 9 8.48 -0.67 -2.30
C GLY A 9 8.70 0.23 -3.52
N TRP A 10 9.86 0.02 -4.13
CA TRP A 10 10.34 0.80 -5.27
C TRP A 10 9.47 0.72 -6.52
N ALA A 11 8.82 -0.42 -6.78
CA ALA A 11 7.99 -0.56 -7.98
C ALA A 11 6.76 0.35 -7.91
N ASP A 12 6.14 0.51 -6.74
CA ASP A 12 5.05 1.46 -6.52
C ASP A 12 5.51 2.91 -6.68
N ASN A 13 6.70 3.26 -6.16
CA ASN A 13 7.28 4.59 -6.35
C ASN A 13 7.46 4.91 -7.85
N ILE A 14 7.93 3.95 -8.64
CA ILE A 14 8.09 4.11 -10.09
C ILE A 14 6.74 4.30 -10.76
N ILE A 15 5.74 3.47 -10.44
CA ILE A 15 4.39 3.57 -11.00
C ILE A 15 3.73 4.91 -10.64
N LEU A 16 3.99 5.45 -9.44
CA LEU A 16 3.52 6.76 -9.03
C LEU A 16 4.19 7.89 -9.81
N ALA A 17 5.50 7.81 -10.03
CA ALA A 17 6.29 8.89 -10.65
C ALA A 17 6.18 8.97 -12.19
N MET A 18 6.01 7.83 -12.87
CA MET A 18 5.93 7.77 -14.34
C MET A 18 4.56 8.23 -14.87
N ALA A 19 4.51 9.07 -15.90
CA ALA A 19 3.28 9.74 -16.37
C ALA A 19 2.42 10.27 -15.20
N PRO A 20 2.93 11.27 -14.46
CA PRO A 20 2.39 11.63 -13.17
C PRO A 20 1.02 12.29 -13.30
N LEU A 21 0.10 11.87 -12.43
CA LEU A 21 -1.19 12.52 -12.20
C LEU A 21 -1.17 13.09 -10.79
N GLY A 22 -1.58 14.36 -10.62
CA GLY A 22 -1.61 14.99 -9.30
C GLY A 22 -0.22 15.34 -8.74
N ILE A 23 0.66 15.93 -9.54
CA ILE A 23 2.01 16.38 -9.13
C ILE A 23 1.95 17.18 -7.81
N ILE A 24 1.08 18.18 -7.74
CA ILE A 24 0.89 19.01 -6.54
C ILE A 24 0.49 18.14 -5.35
N THR A 25 -0.42 17.19 -5.53
CA THR A 25 -0.85 16.32 -4.43
C THR A 25 0.29 15.45 -3.90
N ILE A 26 1.18 14.94 -4.77
CA ILE A 26 2.36 14.14 -4.35
C ILE A 26 3.34 15.02 -3.57
N ILE A 27 3.61 16.23 -4.07
CA ILE A 27 4.48 17.21 -3.40
C ILE A 27 3.93 17.56 -2.01
N VAL A 28 2.65 17.95 -1.94
CA VAL A 28 1.97 18.29 -0.68
C VAL A 28 2.03 17.12 0.30
N SER A 29 1.83 15.89 -0.19
CA SER A 29 1.85 14.70 0.66
C SER A 29 3.25 14.42 1.24
N ALA A 30 4.30 14.51 0.42
CA ALA A 30 5.67 14.39 0.90
C ALA A 30 6.04 15.48 1.91
N ILE A 31 5.55 16.72 1.70
CA ILE A 31 5.74 17.83 2.65
C ILE A 31 5.01 17.55 3.97
N ARG A 32 3.75 17.09 3.91
CA ARG A 32 2.94 16.77 5.10
C ARG A 32 3.59 15.68 5.95
N VAL A 33 4.13 14.65 5.32
CA VAL A 33 4.78 13.53 6.00
C VAL A 33 6.19 13.91 6.50
N GLY A 34 7.09 14.30 5.59
CA GLY A 34 8.53 14.44 5.88
C GLY A 34 9.10 15.85 5.81
N GLY A 35 8.32 16.87 5.44
CA GLY A 35 8.81 18.24 5.24
C GLY A 35 9.15 19.01 6.52
N PRO A 36 10.01 20.05 6.44
CA PRO A 36 10.28 20.93 7.58
C PRO A 36 9.06 21.79 7.93
N SER A 37 8.97 22.25 9.18
CA SER A 37 7.77 22.96 9.71
C SER A 37 7.38 24.20 8.91
N TRP A 38 8.36 24.96 8.40
CA TRP A 38 8.10 26.15 7.59
C TRP A 38 7.48 25.79 6.22
N LEU A 39 7.88 24.67 5.63
CA LEU A 39 7.34 24.19 4.36
C LEU A 39 5.93 23.61 4.53
N LYS A 40 5.68 22.95 5.66
CA LYS A 40 4.31 22.58 6.07
C LYS A 40 3.42 23.81 6.24
N ALA A 41 3.95 24.90 6.80
CA ALA A 41 3.21 26.15 6.93
C ALA A 41 2.87 26.79 5.59
N LEU A 42 3.79 26.75 4.62
CA LEU A 42 3.56 27.26 3.27
C LEU A 42 2.37 26.57 2.57
N VAL A 43 2.20 25.26 2.82
CA VAL A 43 1.11 24.45 2.25
C VAL A 43 -0.17 24.51 3.10
N GLY A 44 -0.21 25.35 4.14
CA GLY A 44 -1.37 25.50 5.02
C GLY A 44 -1.56 24.35 6.03
N ARG A 45 -0.52 23.56 6.27
CA ARG A 45 -0.53 22.38 7.17
C ARG A 45 0.42 22.54 8.37
N ALA A 46 0.65 23.78 8.82
CA ALA A 46 1.58 24.11 9.91
C ALA A 46 1.27 23.40 11.23
N ARG A 47 -0.02 23.25 11.55
CA ARG A 47 -0.53 22.67 12.81
C ARG A 47 -1.23 21.33 12.59
N GLU A 48 -0.98 20.68 11.45
CA GLU A 48 -1.56 19.36 11.18
C GLU A 48 -0.94 18.30 12.10
N ASN A 49 -1.79 17.48 12.70
CA ASN A 49 -1.32 16.36 13.52
C ASN A 49 -0.69 15.29 12.62
N VAL A 50 0.41 14.69 13.06
CA VAL A 50 1.14 13.67 12.29
C VAL A 50 0.24 12.47 11.97
N ALA A 51 -0.67 12.13 12.89
CA ALA A 51 -1.63 11.08 12.68
C ALA A 51 -2.65 11.35 11.57
N VAL A 52 -2.99 12.62 11.29
CA VAL A 52 -3.84 12.94 10.13
C VAL A 52 -3.09 12.64 8.83
N ALA A 53 -1.81 12.99 8.76
CA ALA A 53 -0.98 12.67 7.60
C ALA A 53 -0.77 11.16 7.45
N GLU A 54 -0.58 10.41 8.54
CA GLU A 54 -0.50 8.94 8.48
C GLU A 54 -1.80 8.31 7.99
N ALA A 55 -2.94 8.72 8.55
CA ALA A 55 -4.25 8.14 8.21
C ALA A 55 -4.55 8.28 6.71
N GLU A 56 -4.16 9.41 6.10
CA GLU A 56 -4.46 9.71 4.69
C GLU A 56 -3.40 9.24 3.69
N LEU A 57 -2.12 9.22 4.07
CA LEU A 57 -1.00 9.18 3.11
C LEU A 57 -0.07 7.99 3.26
N MET A 58 -0.03 7.35 4.42
CA MET A 58 0.95 6.30 4.74
C MET A 58 0.28 4.94 4.74
N SER A 59 1.06 3.87 4.50
CA SER A 59 0.57 2.49 4.64
C SER A 59 0.50 2.04 6.11
N SER A 60 1.21 2.73 6.99
CA SER A 60 1.40 2.32 8.37
C SER A 60 0.23 2.60 9.29
N THR A 61 0.08 1.79 10.33
CA THR A 61 -0.75 2.05 11.50
C THR A 61 0.12 2.36 12.72
N SER A 62 -0.48 2.99 13.73
CA SER A 62 0.20 3.34 14.98
C SER A 62 -0.78 3.43 16.14
N ASN A 63 -0.30 3.79 17.33
CA ASN A 63 -1.17 4.01 18.49
C ASN A 63 -2.10 5.23 18.29
N GLU A 64 -1.86 6.04 17.27
CA GLU A 64 -2.65 7.22 16.91
C GLU A 64 -3.48 7.01 15.63
N VAL A 65 -3.32 5.90 14.90
CA VAL A 65 -4.07 5.59 13.68
C VAL A 65 -4.34 4.09 13.61
N CYS A 66 -5.61 3.74 13.53
CA CYS A 66 -6.09 2.37 13.40
C CYS A 66 -6.97 2.19 12.16
N GLU A 67 -7.20 0.94 11.79
CA GLU A 67 -8.13 0.56 10.72
C GLU A 67 -9.34 -0.12 11.34
N LEU A 68 -10.55 0.34 11.03
CA LEU A 68 -11.80 -0.17 11.58
C LEU A 68 -12.78 -0.53 10.46
N TRP A 69 -13.55 -1.58 10.65
CA TRP A 69 -14.62 -2.01 9.75
C TRP A 69 -15.94 -1.38 10.15
N ASN A 70 -16.56 -0.63 9.23
CA ASN A 70 -17.85 0.02 9.45
C ASN A 70 -19.07 -0.78 8.96
N GLY A 71 -18.90 -2.05 8.58
CA GLY A 71 -19.94 -2.87 7.94
C GLY A 71 -19.91 -2.87 6.41
N HIS A 72 -19.17 -1.94 5.79
CA HIS A 72 -19.06 -1.82 4.34
C HIS A 72 -17.62 -1.75 3.83
N ASP A 73 -16.79 -0.93 4.48
CA ASP A 73 -15.41 -0.67 4.10
C ASP A 73 -14.50 -0.58 5.34
N VAL A 74 -13.22 -0.91 5.15
CA VAL A 74 -12.18 -0.67 6.14
C VAL A 74 -11.78 0.80 6.09
N VAL A 75 -12.03 1.53 7.17
CA VAL A 75 -11.75 2.97 7.30
C VAL A 75 -10.56 3.19 8.21
N ARG A 76 -9.64 4.07 7.80
CA ARG A 76 -8.52 4.52 8.64
C ARG A 76 -8.98 5.66 9.53
N CYS A 77 -8.90 5.44 10.84
CA CYS A 77 -9.41 6.36 11.86
C CYS A 77 -8.30 6.82 12.80
N MET A 78 -8.46 8.04 13.31
CA MET A 78 -7.57 8.61 14.31
C MET A 78 -7.83 8.01 15.69
N GLY A 79 -6.77 7.65 16.39
CA GLY A 79 -6.78 7.01 17.71
C GLY A 79 -6.40 5.54 17.66
N SER A 80 -6.36 4.92 18.83
CA SER A 80 -6.22 3.46 18.99
C SER A 80 -7.61 2.84 19.04
N ALA A 81 -7.82 1.69 18.41
CA ALA A 81 -9.04 0.91 18.53
C ALA A 81 -8.77 -0.46 19.17
N PRO A 82 -9.72 -0.99 19.96
CA PRO A 82 -9.64 -2.31 20.57
C PRO A 82 -9.90 -3.39 19.49
N ILE A 83 -8.91 -3.59 18.63
CA ILE A 83 -8.89 -4.71 17.69
C ILE A 83 -7.80 -5.68 18.12
N SER A 84 -8.17 -6.94 18.27
CA SER A 84 -7.24 -8.03 18.53
C SER A 84 -6.97 -8.80 17.25
N GLU A 85 -5.70 -8.98 16.91
CA GLU A 85 -5.27 -9.77 15.75
C GLU A 85 -4.79 -11.16 16.21
N PHE A 86 -5.39 -12.19 15.63
CA PHE A 86 -5.03 -13.59 15.84
C PHE A 86 -4.54 -14.19 14.52
N ILE A 87 -3.39 -14.86 14.57
CA ILE A 87 -2.83 -15.61 13.45
C ILE A 87 -2.94 -17.09 13.78
N CYS A 88 -3.84 -17.77 13.09
CA CYS A 88 -4.06 -19.21 13.21
C CYS A 88 -3.22 -19.95 12.15
N LEU A 89 -2.29 -20.77 12.60
CA LEU A 89 -1.45 -21.60 11.73
C LEU A 89 -1.96 -23.04 11.76
N ALA A 90 -2.69 -23.43 10.72
CA ALA A 90 -3.21 -24.79 10.55
C ALA A 90 -2.30 -25.62 9.62
N PRO A 91 -2.16 -26.93 9.84
CA PRO A 91 -1.48 -27.81 8.89
C PRO A 91 -2.24 -27.78 7.55
N ARG A 92 -1.51 -27.71 6.44
CA ARG A 92 -2.09 -27.65 5.10
C ARG A 92 -2.63 -29.04 4.73
N GLY A 93 -3.89 -29.29 5.06
CA GLY A 93 -4.58 -30.54 4.69
C GLY A 93 -4.84 -30.58 3.18
N GLU A 94 -4.44 -31.68 2.53
CA GLU A 94 -4.98 -32.01 1.20
C GLU A 94 -6.49 -32.23 1.34
N GLY A 95 -7.26 -31.52 0.50
CA GLY A 95 -8.70 -31.33 0.70
C GLY A 95 -9.54 -32.61 0.63
N GLY A 96 -10.71 -32.55 1.27
CA GLY A 96 -11.74 -33.57 1.12
C GLY A 96 -12.92 -33.36 2.05
N SER A 97 -13.91 -32.58 1.61
CA SER A 97 -15.28 -32.71 2.08
C SER A 97 -15.80 -34.09 1.72
N ASN A 98 -16.36 -34.85 2.66
CA ASN A 98 -17.71 -35.45 2.59
C ASN A 98 -17.94 -36.53 3.67
N ALA A 99 -19.08 -36.40 4.36
CA ALA A 99 -19.81 -37.40 5.15
C ALA A 99 -19.02 -38.26 6.17
N CYS A 100 -19.17 -37.94 7.45
CA CYS A 100 -18.69 -38.78 8.56
C CYS A 100 -19.62 -39.99 8.77
N GLU A 101 -19.15 -41.18 8.43
CA GLU A 101 -19.67 -42.44 8.98
C GLU A 101 -19.00 -42.69 10.34
N VAL A 102 -19.76 -42.62 11.43
CA VAL A 102 -19.24 -42.81 12.80
C VAL A 102 -19.04 -44.31 13.06
N LYS A 103 -17.78 -44.75 13.20
CA LYS A 103 -17.41 -46.09 13.66
C LYS A 103 -16.74 -46.02 15.03
N VAL A 104 -17.24 -46.81 15.97
CA VAL A 104 -16.63 -46.99 17.29
C VAL A 104 -15.71 -48.21 17.22
N LEU A 105 -14.41 -48.01 17.49
CA LEU A 105 -13.38 -49.04 17.50
C LEU A 105 -12.68 -49.07 18.86
N SER A 106 -12.12 -50.23 19.22
CA SER A 106 -11.23 -50.36 20.38
C SER A 106 -9.84 -49.77 20.05
N LEU A 107 -9.08 -49.39 21.09
CA LEU A 107 -7.77 -48.75 20.94
C LEU A 107 -6.77 -49.64 20.19
N ASP A 108 -6.82 -50.96 20.44
CA ASP A 108 -5.94 -51.94 19.82
C ASP A 108 -6.30 -52.16 18.34
N ASP A 109 -7.60 -52.25 18.02
CA ASP A 109 -8.08 -52.36 16.64
C ASP A 109 -7.75 -51.13 15.79
N ALA A 110 -7.69 -49.94 16.42
CA ALA A 110 -7.35 -48.68 15.75
C ALA A 110 -5.85 -48.57 15.43
N LEU A 111 -4.98 -49.19 16.23
CA LEU A 111 -3.54 -49.27 15.98
C LEU A 111 -3.22 -50.29 14.88
N ASP A 112 -3.83 -51.48 14.94
CA ASP A 112 -3.60 -52.57 13.97
C ASP A 112 -4.09 -52.23 12.56
N LYS A 113 -5.19 -51.48 12.46
CA LYS A 113 -5.73 -51.01 11.16
C LYS A 113 -5.06 -49.73 10.65
N GLY A 114 -4.07 -49.21 11.38
CA GLY A 114 -3.32 -48.02 10.99
C GLY A 114 -4.09 -46.71 11.07
N TYR A 115 -5.22 -46.68 11.78
CA TYR A 115 -5.98 -45.44 12.05
C TYR A 115 -5.29 -44.56 13.10
N LEU A 116 -4.48 -45.17 13.99
CA LEU A 116 -3.62 -44.47 14.96
C LEU A 116 -2.15 -44.83 14.71
N LYS A 117 -1.28 -43.83 14.69
CA LYS A 117 0.18 -44.00 14.79
C LYS A 117 0.64 -43.44 16.13
N LYS A 118 1.65 -44.08 16.75
CA LYS A 118 2.37 -43.49 17.90
C LYS A 118 3.00 -42.17 17.46
N HIS A 119 2.81 -41.16 18.27
CA HIS A 119 2.95 -39.73 17.98
C HIS A 119 4.29 -39.34 17.35
N ASP A 120 4.25 -38.95 16.07
CA ASP A 120 5.19 -38.01 15.45
C ASP A 120 4.38 -36.73 15.12
N SER A 121 4.88 -35.59 15.57
CA SER A 121 4.15 -34.33 15.81
C SER A 121 3.62 -33.60 14.56
N LEU A 122 2.37 -33.83 14.14
CA LEU A 122 1.76 -33.10 13.01
C LEU A 122 0.24 -32.81 13.11
N SER A 123 -0.28 -32.39 14.27
CA SER A 123 -1.67 -31.88 14.38
C SER A 123 -1.82 -30.69 15.33
N GLU A 124 -0.83 -29.81 15.42
CA GLU A 124 -0.90 -28.65 16.31
C GLU A 124 -1.34 -27.39 15.54
N ILE A 125 -2.54 -26.88 15.87
CA ILE A 125 -2.96 -25.54 15.47
C ILE A 125 -2.27 -24.54 16.41
N ILE A 126 -1.40 -23.70 15.85
CA ILE A 126 -0.73 -22.65 16.63
C ILE A 126 -1.52 -21.36 16.45
N ILE A 127 -1.97 -20.79 17.58
CA ILE A 127 -2.64 -19.49 17.61
C ILE A 127 -1.65 -18.48 18.17
N VAL A 128 -1.30 -17.49 17.36
CA VAL A 128 -0.45 -16.37 17.78
C VAL A 128 -1.35 -15.15 17.96
N HIS A 129 -1.48 -14.69 19.20
CA HIS A 129 -2.10 -13.41 19.49
C HIS A 129 -1.05 -12.31 19.34
N ASN A 130 -1.27 -11.37 18.42
CA ASN A 130 -0.33 -10.29 18.18
C ASN A 130 -0.49 -9.20 19.26
N GLN A 131 0.46 -9.13 20.20
CA GLN A 131 0.47 -8.14 21.31
C GLN A 131 1.23 -6.85 20.98
N ARG A 132 1.30 -6.44 19.71
CA ARG A 132 1.92 -5.16 19.34
C ARG A 132 1.08 -3.99 19.84
N ASP A 133 1.76 -2.93 20.25
CA ASP A 133 1.12 -1.67 20.66
C ASP A 133 0.41 -0.97 19.48
N ALA A 134 0.91 -1.16 18.26
CA ALA A 134 0.34 -0.59 17.04
C ALA A 134 -0.88 -1.40 16.57
N ALA A 135 -1.92 -0.70 16.11
CA ALA A 135 -3.12 -1.34 15.56
C ALA A 135 -2.78 -2.23 14.35
N PRO A 136 -3.50 -3.34 14.13
CA PRO A 136 -3.24 -4.24 13.01
C PRO A 136 -3.57 -3.60 11.65
N ASN A 137 -2.93 -4.10 10.60
CA ASN A 137 -3.12 -3.63 9.22
C ASN A 137 -4.14 -4.51 8.48
N ILE A 138 -5.42 -4.21 8.66
CA ILE A 138 -6.52 -4.97 8.05
C ILE A 138 -6.50 -4.78 6.52
N SER A 139 -6.40 -3.55 6.04
CA SER A 139 -6.46 -3.20 4.61
C SER A 139 -5.34 -3.87 3.78
N LEU A 140 -4.14 -3.98 4.37
CA LEU A 140 -2.98 -4.61 3.74
C LEU A 140 -3.11 -6.13 3.65
N ASN A 141 -3.77 -6.75 4.63
CA ASN A 141 -3.87 -8.22 4.74
C ASN A 141 -5.22 -8.79 4.30
N CYS A 142 -6.23 -7.96 4.01
CA CYS A 142 -7.54 -8.41 3.52
C CYS A 142 -7.58 -8.69 2.01
N HIS A 143 -6.67 -8.11 1.24
CA HIS A 143 -6.66 -8.25 -0.23
C HIS A 143 -5.56 -9.22 -0.66
N ASN A 144 -5.81 -10.01 -1.70
CA ASN A 144 -4.77 -10.90 -2.23
C ASN A 144 -3.58 -10.05 -2.68
N GLU A 145 -2.37 -10.36 -2.23
CA GLU A 145 -1.20 -9.58 -2.65
C GLU A 145 -1.10 -9.67 -4.17
N ILE A 146 -1.11 -8.51 -4.83
CA ILE A 146 -0.76 -8.41 -6.25
C ILE A 146 0.60 -9.05 -6.38
N TRP A 147 0.72 -10.04 -7.27
CA TRP A 147 1.97 -10.74 -7.44
C TRP A 147 3.08 -9.73 -7.73
N ARG A 148 4.21 -9.78 -7.00
CA ARG A 148 5.30 -8.79 -7.16
C ARG A 148 5.71 -8.63 -8.63
N GLY A 149 5.67 -9.72 -9.41
CA GLY A 149 5.96 -9.67 -10.84
C GLY A 149 4.94 -8.85 -11.65
N GLU A 150 3.64 -8.81 -11.29
CA GLU A 150 2.67 -7.90 -11.91
C GLU A 150 3.04 -6.44 -11.63
N LEU A 151 3.47 -6.14 -10.39
CA LEU A 151 3.89 -4.79 -10.02
C LEU A 151 5.18 -4.37 -10.76
N TYR A 152 6.17 -5.26 -10.85
CA TYR A 152 7.37 -5.02 -11.65
C TYR A 152 7.07 -4.90 -13.15
N LEU A 153 6.14 -5.69 -13.68
CA LEU A 153 5.70 -5.60 -15.07
C LEU A 153 5.02 -4.26 -15.34
N ALA A 154 4.15 -3.81 -14.43
CA ALA A 154 3.53 -2.49 -14.52
C ALA A 154 4.55 -1.35 -14.45
N ALA A 155 5.55 -1.45 -13.56
CA ALA A 155 6.64 -0.48 -13.49
C ALA A 155 7.49 -0.47 -14.77
N ALA A 156 7.80 -1.63 -15.34
CA ALA A 156 8.50 -1.76 -16.62
C ALA A 156 7.69 -1.16 -17.77
N PHE A 157 6.38 -1.45 -17.82
CA PHE A 157 5.46 -0.86 -18.78
C PHE A 157 5.39 0.67 -18.65
N ALA A 158 5.35 1.19 -17.42
CA ALA A 158 5.34 2.62 -17.16
C ALA A 158 6.59 3.32 -17.67
N MET A 159 7.77 2.72 -17.42
CA MET A 159 9.04 3.21 -17.96
C MET A 159 9.05 3.17 -19.49
N ALA A 160 8.61 2.06 -20.09
CA ALA A 160 8.54 1.92 -21.55
C ALA A 160 7.62 2.97 -22.19
N LEU A 161 6.46 3.21 -21.60
CA LEU A 161 5.51 4.22 -22.06
C LEU A 161 6.08 5.64 -21.96
N GLN A 162 6.73 5.96 -20.84
CA GLN A 162 7.38 7.26 -20.64
C GLN A 162 8.53 7.47 -21.65
N SER A 163 9.35 6.44 -21.86
CA SER A 163 10.42 6.46 -22.86
C SER A 163 9.85 6.60 -24.28
N ALA A 164 8.74 5.93 -24.60
CA ALA A 164 8.09 6.04 -25.90
C ALA A 164 7.61 7.47 -26.19
N VAL A 165 7.02 8.16 -25.20
CA VAL A 165 6.64 9.57 -25.36
C VAL A 165 7.87 10.46 -25.59
N LEU A 166 8.97 10.22 -24.87
CA LEU A 166 10.20 10.98 -25.04
C LEU A 166 10.83 10.75 -26.43
N LEU A 167 10.88 9.50 -26.88
CA LEU A 167 11.37 9.15 -28.23
C LEU A 167 10.49 9.75 -29.32
N TYR A 168 9.16 9.67 -29.18
CA TYR A 168 8.22 10.29 -30.11
C TYR A 168 8.41 11.81 -30.14
N SER A 169 8.58 12.46 -28.98
CA SER A 169 8.87 13.89 -28.88
C SER A 169 10.16 14.25 -29.64
N GLY A 170 11.22 13.47 -29.49
CA GLY A 170 12.49 13.67 -30.19
C GLY A 170 12.36 13.47 -31.69
N PHE A 171 11.61 12.45 -32.11
CA PHE A 171 11.32 12.18 -33.51
C PHE A 171 10.53 13.31 -34.16
N VAL A 172 9.52 13.85 -33.48
CA VAL A 172 8.76 15.02 -33.91
C VAL A 172 9.63 16.28 -34.00
N ALA A 173 10.59 16.45 -33.10
CA ALA A 173 11.44 17.65 -33.07
C ALA A 173 12.55 17.66 -34.12
N TYR A 174 13.14 16.51 -34.43
CA TYR A 174 14.36 16.44 -35.25
C TYR A 174 14.21 15.74 -36.61
N ARG A 175 13.21 14.86 -36.76
CA ARG A 175 13.05 14.05 -37.99
C ARG A 175 11.81 14.45 -38.77
N LEU A 176 10.71 14.75 -38.08
CA LEU A 176 9.50 15.23 -38.72
C LEU A 176 9.59 16.75 -38.81
N ASN A 177 9.65 17.29 -40.03
CA ASN A 177 9.56 18.73 -40.27
C ASN A 177 8.12 19.25 -40.03
N PHE A 178 7.47 18.82 -38.94
CA PHE A 178 6.16 19.35 -38.57
C PHE A 178 6.32 20.81 -38.18
N LEU A 179 5.73 21.69 -38.99
CA LEU A 179 5.64 23.11 -38.66
C LEU A 179 4.62 23.29 -37.54
N LYS A 180 4.95 24.17 -36.62
CA LYS A 180 4.00 24.70 -35.65
C LYS A 180 3.58 26.08 -36.15
N GLU A 181 2.31 26.23 -36.55
CA GLU A 181 1.77 27.52 -37.03
C GLU A 181 2.69 28.18 -38.09
N ASP A 182 3.05 27.40 -39.12
CA ASP A 182 3.94 27.83 -40.23
C ASP A 182 5.38 28.22 -39.84
N THR A 183 5.82 27.92 -38.61
CA THR A 183 7.20 28.12 -38.15
C THR A 183 7.86 26.82 -37.68
N SER A 184 9.19 26.73 -37.76
CA SER A 184 9.95 25.58 -37.28
C SER A 184 9.88 25.48 -35.74
N ILE A 185 9.75 24.26 -35.21
CA ILE A 185 9.80 23.98 -33.77
C ILE A 185 11.05 24.62 -33.16
N ALA A 186 10.88 25.33 -32.04
CA ALA A 186 11.99 26.00 -31.39
C ALA A 186 13.02 24.99 -30.88
N ARG A 187 14.32 25.25 -31.12
CA ARG A 187 15.41 24.33 -30.75
C ARG A 187 15.49 24.00 -29.25
N TYR A 188 14.95 24.87 -28.39
CA TYR A 188 14.89 24.65 -26.94
C TYR A 188 13.71 23.75 -26.52
N ALA A 189 12.68 23.57 -27.36
CA ALA A 189 11.43 22.94 -26.95
C ALA A 189 11.60 21.47 -26.54
N PHE A 190 12.28 20.67 -27.37
CA PHE A 190 12.58 19.27 -27.04
C PHE A 190 13.52 19.11 -25.84
N PRO A 191 14.70 19.75 -25.76
CA PRO A 191 15.58 19.57 -24.61
C PRO A 191 14.93 20.04 -23.30
N CYS A 192 14.14 21.13 -23.30
CA CYS A 192 13.34 21.52 -22.14
C CYS A 192 12.29 20.46 -21.77
N THR A 193 11.60 19.86 -22.75
CA THR A 193 10.62 18.79 -22.50
C THR A 193 11.27 17.56 -21.87
N ALA A 194 12.39 17.09 -22.44
CA ALA A 194 13.10 15.92 -21.96
C ALA A 194 13.72 16.15 -20.56
N VAL A 195 14.44 17.25 -20.36
CA VAL A 195 15.05 17.58 -19.06
C VAL A 195 13.98 17.82 -18.01
N GLY A 196 12.94 18.60 -18.32
CA GLY A 196 11.82 18.86 -17.41
C GLY A 196 11.13 17.57 -16.97
N MET A 197 10.88 16.66 -17.91
CA MET A 197 10.30 15.34 -17.63
C MET A 197 11.19 14.49 -16.72
N LEU A 198 12.50 14.39 -16.99
CA LEU A 198 13.43 13.61 -16.17
C LEU A 198 13.56 14.17 -14.75
N VAL A 199 13.67 15.50 -14.64
CA VAL A 199 13.74 16.19 -13.35
C VAL A 199 12.43 16.03 -12.57
N LEU A 200 11.28 16.12 -13.25
CA LEU A 200 9.97 15.91 -12.64
C LEU A 200 9.83 14.49 -12.09
N VAL A 201 10.10 13.46 -12.92
CA VAL A 201 10.01 12.06 -12.52
C VAL A 201 10.95 11.77 -11.35
N SER A 202 12.19 12.27 -11.40
CA SER A 202 13.16 12.12 -10.31
C SER A 202 12.68 12.80 -9.02
N GLY A 203 12.12 14.01 -9.12
CA GLY A 203 11.55 14.74 -7.98
C GLY A 203 10.39 13.99 -7.34
N LEU A 204 9.49 13.42 -8.16
CA LEU A 204 8.35 12.64 -7.68
C LEU A 204 8.76 11.30 -7.06
N LEU A 205 9.80 10.64 -7.60
CA LEU A 205 10.40 9.46 -6.97
C LEU A 205 10.93 9.78 -5.57
N ILE A 206 11.64 10.91 -5.43
CA ILE A 206 12.13 11.36 -4.12
C ILE A 206 10.96 11.66 -3.17
N CYS A 207 9.91 12.34 -3.64
CA CYS A 207 8.71 12.61 -2.85
C CYS A 207 8.01 11.32 -2.39
N SER A 208 7.84 10.34 -3.28
CA SER A 208 7.25 9.04 -2.95
C SER A 208 8.08 8.28 -1.92
N HIS A 209 9.39 8.23 -2.14
CA HIS A 209 10.32 7.58 -1.22
C HIS A 209 10.34 8.26 0.15
N VAL A 210 10.12 9.57 0.26
CA VAL A 210 9.99 10.26 1.55
C VAL A 210 8.80 9.72 2.34
N VAL A 211 7.65 9.52 1.67
CA VAL A 211 6.45 8.96 2.29
C VAL A 211 6.70 7.52 2.74
N GLU A 212 7.23 6.67 1.85
CA GLU A 212 7.55 5.27 2.15
C GLU A 212 8.60 5.13 3.27
N SER A 213 9.66 5.95 3.25
CA SER A 213 10.72 5.88 4.28
C SER A 213 10.26 6.30 5.68
N SER A 214 9.05 6.86 5.80
CA SER A 214 8.42 7.20 7.07
C SER A 214 7.66 6.02 7.69
N THR A 215 7.49 4.92 6.94
CA THR A 215 6.90 3.66 7.37
C THR A 215 7.97 2.58 7.54
N GLU A 216 7.77 1.66 8.48
CA GLU A 216 8.57 0.46 8.67
C GLU A 216 7.72 -0.77 8.37
N GLU A 217 8.17 -1.56 7.40
CA GLU A 217 7.42 -2.69 6.86
C GLU A 217 8.14 -3.99 7.18
N ASP A 218 7.47 -4.85 7.93
CA ASP A 218 7.91 -6.21 8.21
C ASP A 218 6.96 -7.21 7.55
N ARG A 219 7.53 -8.25 6.95
CA ARG A 219 6.77 -9.30 6.28
C ARG A 219 7.09 -10.66 6.88
N TYR A 220 6.05 -11.38 7.24
CA TYR A 220 6.14 -12.69 7.86
C TYR A 220 5.57 -13.75 6.93
N ARG A 221 6.26 -14.88 6.83
CA ARG A 221 5.76 -16.04 6.09
C ARG A 221 5.45 -17.17 7.06
N PRO A 222 4.35 -17.92 6.85
CA PRO A 222 4.08 -19.11 7.63
C PRO A 222 5.21 -20.12 7.43
N MET A 223 5.45 -20.94 8.46
CA MET A 223 6.38 -22.06 8.35
C MET A 223 5.94 -23.03 7.24
N GLN A 224 6.91 -23.69 6.60
CA GLN A 224 6.64 -24.65 5.52
C GLN A 224 5.62 -25.70 5.98
N GLY A 225 4.63 -25.99 5.13
CA GLY A 225 3.56 -26.96 5.41
C GLY A 225 2.37 -26.45 6.23
N ARG A 226 2.36 -25.16 6.63
CA ARG A 226 1.23 -24.55 7.35
C ARG A 226 0.56 -23.44 6.53
N ALA A 227 -0.75 -23.34 6.66
CA ALA A 227 -1.55 -22.22 6.15
C ALA A 227 -1.79 -21.21 7.26
N ALA A 228 -1.53 -19.92 7.02
CA ALA A 228 -1.88 -18.86 7.95
C ALA A 228 -3.27 -18.32 7.64
N ARG A 229 -4.11 -18.24 8.67
CA ARG A 229 -5.42 -17.57 8.65
C ARG A 229 -5.37 -16.43 9.65
N LEU A 230 -5.72 -15.22 9.21
CA LEU A 230 -5.81 -14.06 10.08
C LEU A 230 -7.26 -13.88 10.52
N VAL A 231 -7.44 -13.57 11.79
CA VAL A 231 -8.73 -13.20 12.35
C VAL A 231 -8.55 -11.91 13.14
N TRP A 232 -9.30 -10.88 12.76
CA TRP A 232 -9.37 -9.64 13.52
C TRP A 232 -10.70 -9.59 14.27
N LEU A 233 -10.62 -9.49 15.58
CA LEU A 233 -11.78 -9.26 16.43
C LEU A 233 -11.86 -7.77 16.75
N GLN A 234 -12.86 -7.11 16.19
CA GLN A 234 -13.14 -5.70 16.47
C GLN A 234 -14.21 -5.61 17.55
N GLN A 235 -13.92 -4.89 18.63
CA GLN A 235 -14.90 -4.52 19.64
C GLN A 235 -15.66 -3.25 19.25
N PRO A 236 -16.88 -3.03 19.77
CA PRO A 236 -17.67 -1.85 19.43
C PRO A 236 -16.98 -0.58 19.92
N LYS A 237 -16.94 0.44 19.06
CA LYS A 237 -16.29 1.71 19.37
C LYS A 237 -16.91 2.86 18.58
N THR A 238 -17.04 4.02 19.20
CA THR A 238 -17.37 5.25 18.50
C THR A 238 -16.09 6.06 18.28
N VAL A 239 -15.81 6.43 17.02
CA VAL A 239 -14.69 7.34 16.67
C VAL A 239 -15.24 8.53 15.90
N SER A 240 -15.06 9.73 16.45
CA SER A 240 -15.78 10.94 16.00
C SER A 240 -17.29 10.68 15.95
N ASP A 241 -17.91 10.74 14.78
CA ASP A 241 -19.36 10.60 14.58
C ASP A 241 -19.72 9.22 13.99
N GLN A 242 -18.75 8.32 13.81
CA GLN A 242 -18.97 6.98 13.30
C GLN A 242 -19.02 5.97 14.44
N ILE A 243 -20.03 5.11 14.41
CA ILE A 243 -20.21 3.99 15.34
C ILE A 243 -19.74 2.73 14.63
N PHE A 244 -18.81 2.03 15.24
CA PHE A 244 -18.27 0.75 14.77
C PHE A 244 -18.84 -0.35 15.65
N ASP A 245 -19.48 -1.34 15.04
CA ASP A 245 -20.04 -2.49 15.73
C ASP A 245 -19.01 -3.61 15.91
N SER A 246 -19.36 -4.57 16.78
CA SER A 246 -18.55 -5.75 17.03
C SER A 246 -18.53 -6.68 15.82
N HIS A 247 -17.34 -6.97 15.28
CA HIS A 247 -17.19 -7.83 14.09
C HIS A 247 -15.98 -8.76 14.21
N ALA A 248 -16.13 -9.98 13.71
CA ALA A 248 -15.00 -10.79 13.29
C ALA A 248 -14.75 -10.55 11.81
N ILE A 249 -13.53 -10.14 11.47
CA ILE A 249 -13.10 -9.86 10.11
C ILE A 249 -12.02 -10.87 9.75
N PHE A 250 -12.12 -11.45 8.56
CA PHE A 250 -11.15 -12.43 8.08
C PHE A 250 -10.89 -12.24 6.58
N PRO A 251 -9.66 -12.54 6.11
CA PRO A 251 -9.38 -12.54 4.69
C PRO A 251 -10.09 -13.72 4.01
N ARG A 252 -10.62 -13.48 2.80
CA ARG A 252 -11.27 -14.51 1.96
C ARG A 252 -10.44 -15.76 1.68
N HIS A 253 -9.12 -15.61 1.69
CA HIS A 253 -8.19 -16.65 1.31
C HIS A 253 -7.07 -16.80 2.34
N GLU A 254 -6.54 -18.01 2.44
CA GLU A 254 -5.38 -18.32 3.27
C GLU A 254 -4.17 -17.48 2.84
N ARG A 255 -3.37 -17.06 3.83
CA ARG A 255 -2.27 -16.14 3.61
C ARG A 255 -0.93 -16.85 3.54
N SER A 256 -0.21 -16.58 2.45
CA SER A 256 1.19 -16.99 2.26
C SER A 256 2.18 -15.98 2.80
N GLU A 257 1.76 -14.72 3.01
CA GLU A 257 2.57 -13.63 3.54
C GLU A 257 1.65 -12.74 4.39
N ILE A 258 2.13 -12.32 5.56
CA ILE A 258 1.47 -11.39 6.48
C ILE A 258 2.34 -10.14 6.49
N THR A 259 1.76 -9.01 6.09
CA THR A 259 2.48 -7.74 6.01
C THR A 259 2.04 -6.83 7.14
N THR A 260 2.98 -6.41 7.99
CA THR A 260 2.74 -5.42 9.03
C THR A 260 3.48 -4.14 8.68
N SER A 261 2.77 -3.03 8.59
CA SER A 261 3.35 -1.70 8.38
C SER A 261 3.07 -0.86 9.61
N SER A 262 4.14 -0.47 10.30
CA SER A 262 4.06 0.38 11.48
C SER A 262 4.72 1.72 11.22
N ARG A 263 4.23 2.78 11.86
CA ARG A 263 4.90 4.08 11.75
C ARG A 263 6.28 3.90 12.36
N LYS A 264 7.33 4.36 11.67
CA LYS A 264 8.68 4.31 12.24
C LYS A 264 8.72 5.14 13.53
N VAL A 265 8.60 4.48 14.68
CA VAL A 265 8.59 5.14 15.99
C VAL A 265 9.97 5.72 16.21
N LYS A 266 10.04 7.02 16.51
CA LYS A 266 11.27 7.73 16.79
C LYS A 266 11.78 7.30 18.17
N VAL A 267 12.38 6.12 18.27
CA VAL A 267 13.03 5.68 19.50
C VAL A 267 14.11 6.70 19.87
N LYS A 268 14.09 7.17 21.12
CA LYS A 268 15.02 8.16 21.70
C LYS A 268 16.44 7.59 21.78
N VAL A 269 17.12 7.41 20.66
CA VAL A 269 18.57 7.19 20.62
C VAL A 269 19.17 8.26 19.72
N LYS A 270 20.33 8.78 20.12
CA LYS A 270 21.05 9.97 19.59
C LYS A 270 21.21 10.09 18.06
N SER A 271 20.81 9.06 17.30
CA SER A 271 20.69 8.96 15.84
C SER A 271 19.52 9.74 15.22
N SER A 272 18.50 10.13 16.00
CA SER A 272 17.22 10.63 15.43
C SER A 272 17.27 11.99 14.72
N ARG A 273 18.23 12.87 15.07
CA ARG A 273 18.30 14.22 14.47
C ARG A 273 18.84 14.18 13.05
N ALA A 274 19.86 13.36 12.77
CA ALA A 274 20.44 13.21 11.43
C ALA A 274 19.44 12.61 10.43
N THR A 275 18.75 11.53 10.81
CA THR A 275 17.72 10.89 9.97
C THR A 275 16.56 11.84 9.68
N ARG A 276 16.15 12.65 10.66
CA ARG A 276 15.12 13.68 10.47
C ARG A 276 15.57 14.78 9.50
N THR A 277 16.78 15.31 9.65
CA THR A 277 17.31 16.32 8.72
C THR A 277 17.41 15.75 7.30
N VAL A 278 17.86 14.50 7.14
CA VAL A 278 17.91 13.83 5.84
C VAL A 278 16.52 13.74 5.21
N LEU A 279 15.49 13.36 5.97
CA LEU A 279 14.12 13.27 5.46
C LEU A 279 13.56 14.65 5.09
N GLU A 280 13.76 15.67 5.93
CA GLU A 280 13.34 17.05 5.66
C GLU A 280 14.04 17.62 4.42
N THR A 281 15.34 17.38 4.26
CA THR A 281 16.11 17.78 3.07
C THR A 281 15.64 17.03 1.82
N LYS A 282 15.38 15.72 1.91
CA LYS A 282 14.84 14.94 0.79
C LYS A 282 13.47 15.45 0.35
N ALA A 283 12.56 15.71 1.30
CA ALA A 283 11.23 16.25 1.02
C ALA A 283 11.31 17.61 0.32
N PHE A 284 12.18 18.49 0.82
CA PHE A 284 12.42 19.81 0.24
C PHE A 284 13.03 19.73 -1.17
N LEU A 285 14.09 18.94 -1.36
CA LEU A 285 14.74 18.74 -2.66
C LEU A 285 13.77 18.11 -3.67
N GLY A 286 13.00 17.10 -3.26
CA GLY A 286 11.99 16.47 -4.11
C GLY A 286 10.90 17.45 -4.53
N ALA A 287 10.41 18.28 -3.61
CA ALA A 287 9.39 19.30 -3.89
C ALA A 287 9.90 20.38 -4.87
N ILE A 288 11.11 20.89 -4.68
CA ILE A 288 11.70 21.87 -5.60
C ILE A 288 11.98 21.24 -6.95
N ALA A 289 12.60 20.06 -7.00
CA ALA A 289 12.92 19.37 -8.25
C ALA A 289 11.65 19.10 -9.05
N SER A 290 10.59 18.57 -8.42
CA SER A 290 9.32 18.30 -9.10
C SER A 290 8.63 19.58 -9.60
N LEU A 291 8.63 20.66 -8.81
CA LEU A 291 8.06 21.95 -9.24
C LEU A 291 8.84 22.55 -10.42
N CYS A 292 10.17 22.62 -10.33
CA CYS A 292 11.03 23.10 -11.40
C CYS A 292 10.91 22.24 -12.66
N GLY A 293 10.94 20.92 -12.51
CA GLY A 293 10.76 19.96 -13.59
C GLY A 293 9.43 20.15 -14.31
N PHE A 294 8.34 20.32 -13.56
CA PHE A 294 7.01 20.60 -14.12
C PHE A 294 6.98 21.90 -14.94
N ILE A 295 7.54 23.00 -14.41
CA ILE A 295 7.58 24.29 -15.11
C ILE A 295 8.41 24.18 -16.40
N VAL A 296 9.60 23.58 -16.33
CA VAL A 296 10.50 23.41 -17.48
C VAL A 296 9.85 22.50 -18.53
N GLN A 297 9.19 21.42 -18.12
CA GLN A 297 8.46 20.53 -19.01
C GLN A 297 7.30 21.27 -19.69
N PHE A 298 6.55 22.09 -18.95
CA PHE A 298 5.43 22.86 -19.49
C PHE A 298 5.89 23.88 -20.55
N VAL A 299 6.99 24.59 -20.29
CA VAL A 299 7.61 25.49 -21.28
C VAL A 299 8.06 24.73 -22.52
N GLY A 300 8.69 23.57 -22.33
CA GLY A 300 9.10 22.69 -23.42
C GLY A 300 7.93 22.24 -24.29
N LEU A 301 6.89 21.66 -23.68
CA LEU A 301 5.68 21.17 -24.36
C LEU A 301 4.95 22.30 -25.10
N ARG A 302 4.91 23.50 -24.51
CA ARG A 302 4.34 24.68 -25.18
C ARG A 302 5.10 25.01 -26.48
N GLY A 303 6.40 24.74 -26.55
CA GLY A 303 7.22 24.93 -27.74
C GLY A 303 7.09 23.82 -28.80
N MET A 304 6.52 22.66 -28.46
CA MET A 304 6.41 21.51 -29.35
C MET A 304 5.11 21.52 -30.16
N HIS A 305 5.05 20.65 -31.19
CA HIS A 305 3.81 20.39 -31.94
C HIS A 305 2.75 19.76 -31.01
N TRP A 306 1.48 20.13 -31.20
CA TRP A 306 0.37 19.74 -30.32
C TRP A 306 0.21 18.22 -30.15
N SER A 307 0.62 17.44 -31.17
CA SER A 307 0.58 15.98 -31.12
C SER A 307 1.42 15.39 -29.99
N VAL A 308 2.49 16.07 -29.55
CA VAL A 308 3.30 15.64 -28.40
C VAL A 308 2.53 15.78 -27.10
N SER A 309 1.81 16.88 -26.91
CA SER A 309 0.94 17.08 -25.75
C SER A 309 -0.19 16.05 -25.70
N VAL A 310 -0.74 15.66 -26.85
CA VAL A 310 -1.75 14.60 -26.95
C VAL A 310 -1.16 13.23 -26.62
N ALA A 311 0.05 12.91 -27.11
CA ALA A 311 0.74 11.67 -26.75
C ALA A 311 1.04 11.61 -25.23
N GLN A 312 1.48 12.72 -24.63
CA GLN A 312 1.69 12.83 -23.18
C GLN A 312 0.39 12.62 -22.41
N LEU A 313 -0.73 13.21 -22.87
CA LEU A 313 -2.05 13.00 -22.25
C LEU A 313 -2.49 11.54 -22.36
N GLY A 314 -2.32 10.90 -23.52
CA GLY A 314 -2.61 9.48 -23.72
C GLY A 314 -1.81 8.58 -22.78
N ALA A 315 -0.53 8.90 -22.55
CA ALA A 315 0.30 8.19 -21.59
C ALA A 315 -0.21 8.35 -20.15
N ILE A 316 -0.62 9.55 -19.74
CA ILE A 316 -1.20 9.82 -18.43
C ILE A 316 -2.52 9.05 -18.23
N LEU A 317 -3.40 9.04 -19.23
CA LEU A 317 -4.67 8.30 -19.17
C LEU A 317 -4.43 6.79 -19.08
N THR A 318 -3.53 6.26 -19.90
CA THR A 318 -3.15 4.84 -19.88
C THR A 318 -2.58 4.44 -18.52
N MET A 319 -1.66 5.24 -17.97
CA MET A 319 -1.10 4.98 -16.64
C MET A 319 -2.13 5.13 -15.51
N THR A 320 -3.10 6.03 -15.66
CA THR A 320 -4.20 6.16 -14.69
C THR A 320 -5.06 4.89 -14.67
N ALA A 321 -5.35 4.31 -15.84
CA ALA A 321 -6.05 3.03 -15.93
C ALA A 321 -5.22 1.89 -15.32
N VAL A 322 -3.92 1.81 -15.63
CA VAL A 322 -3.02 0.80 -15.04
C VAL A 322 -2.99 0.90 -13.51
N ARG A 323 -2.85 2.11 -12.94
CA ARG A 323 -2.88 2.33 -11.48
C ARG A 323 -4.21 1.87 -10.87
N ALA A 324 -5.33 2.14 -11.54
CA ALA A 324 -6.65 1.71 -11.08
C ALA A 324 -6.82 0.18 -11.15
N LEU A 325 -6.29 -0.48 -12.20
CA LEU A 325 -6.35 -1.93 -12.36
C LEU A 325 -5.52 -2.67 -11.33
N ILE A 326 -4.29 -2.21 -11.07
CA ILE A 326 -3.41 -2.75 -10.02
C ILE A 326 -4.15 -2.73 -8.68
N ARG A 327 -4.82 -1.61 -8.36
CA ARG A 327 -5.49 -1.43 -7.06
C ARG A 327 -6.96 -1.84 -7.03
N ARG A 328 -7.48 -2.52 -8.07
CA ARG A 328 -8.89 -2.95 -8.14
C ARG A 328 -9.29 -3.87 -6.98
N GLY A 329 -8.32 -4.60 -6.41
CA GLY A 329 -8.53 -5.46 -5.25
C GLY A 329 -9.11 -4.71 -4.03
N LEU A 330 -8.82 -3.42 -3.86
CA LEU A 330 -9.29 -2.61 -2.72
C LEU A 330 -10.81 -2.36 -2.70
N ALA A 331 -11.52 -2.63 -3.80
CA ALA A 331 -12.96 -2.46 -3.89
C ALA A 331 -13.72 -3.72 -3.44
N HIS A 332 -13.04 -4.77 -2.98
CA HIS A 332 -13.67 -6.02 -2.55
C HIS A 332 -13.62 -6.11 -1.04
N PRO A 333 -14.78 -6.06 -0.36
CA PRO A 333 -14.81 -6.10 1.09
C PRO A 333 -14.24 -7.43 1.60
N PRO A 334 -13.55 -7.42 2.76
CA PRO A 334 -13.23 -8.65 3.48
C PRO A 334 -14.50 -9.40 3.86
N ASP A 335 -14.34 -10.67 4.22
CA ASP A 335 -15.45 -11.41 4.80
C ASP A 335 -15.56 -11.03 6.28
N ASP A 336 -16.78 -10.78 6.71
CA ASP A 336 -17.06 -10.33 8.06
C ASP A 336 -18.26 -11.06 8.66
N LYS A 337 -18.29 -11.10 9.99
CA LYS A 337 -19.42 -11.61 10.76
C LYS A 337 -19.70 -10.66 11.90
N LEU A 338 -20.94 -10.17 11.95
CA LEU A 338 -21.43 -9.37 13.09
C LEU A 338 -21.46 -10.25 14.35
N LEU A 339 -20.93 -9.71 15.44
CA LEU A 339 -20.84 -10.39 16.72
C LEU A 339 -21.64 -9.66 17.79
N ALA A 340 -21.97 -10.38 18.86
CA ALA A 340 -22.51 -9.76 20.06
C ALA A 340 -21.38 -9.06 20.82
N ALA A 341 -21.59 -7.79 21.15
CA ALA A 341 -20.64 -6.97 21.89
C ALA A 341 -20.21 -7.65 23.20
N GLY A 342 -18.90 -7.79 23.41
CA GLY A 342 -18.30 -8.40 24.61
C GLY A 342 -18.14 -9.92 24.55
N PHE A 343 -18.64 -10.57 23.50
CA PHE A 343 -18.56 -12.03 23.30
C PHE A 343 -17.64 -12.41 22.13
N GLU A 344 -16.77 -11.50 21.70
CA GLU A 344 -15.94 -11.71 20.50
C GLU A 344 -14.95 -12.85 20.68
N LEU A 345 -14.31 -12.91 21.85
CA LEU A 345 -13.33 -13.95 22.17
C LEU A 345 -14.00 -15.32 22.36
N GLU A 346 -15.21 -15.34 22.94
CA GLU A 346 -16.00 -16.55 23.09
C GLU A 346 -16.38 -17.12 21.72
N TRP A 347 -16.84 -16.26 20.79
CA TRP A 347 -17.10 -16.65 19.42
C TRP A 347 -15.88 -17.25 18.74
N LEU A 348 -14.69 -16.63 18.89
CA LEU A 348 -13.45 -17.18 18.34
C LEU A 348 -13.13 -18.55 18.94
N SER A 349 -13.27 -18.72 20.26
CA SER A 349 -13.00 -20.01 20.90
C SER A 349 -13.93 -21.12 20.42
N LEU A 350 -15.22 -20.83 20.23
CA LEU A 350 -16.21 -21.79 19.72
C LEU A 350 -15.90 -22.19 18.28
N THR A 351 -15.54 -21.21 17.44
CA THR A 351 -15.23 -21.43 16.02
C THR A 351 -13.94 -22.22 15.80
N LEU A 352 -13.03 -22.23 16.79
CA LEU A 352 -11.80 -23.03 16.74
C LEU A 352 -11.97 -24.46 17.27
N LEU A 353 -13.04 -24.72 18.01
CA LEU A 353 -13.39 -26.04 18.55
C LEU A 353 -14.16 -26.90 17.54
N ASP A 354 -14.94 -26.27 16.68
CA ASP A 354 -15.65 -26.88 15.55
C ASP A 354 -14.72 -27.11 14.35
#